data_AF-A0A9W4I0U8-F1
#
_entry.id   AF-A0A9W4I0U8-F1
#
_cell.length_a   1.000
_cell.length_b   1.000
_cell.length_c   1.000
_cell.angle_alpha   90.00
_cell.angle_beta   90.00
_cell.angle_gamma   90.00
#
_symmetry.space_group_name_H-M   'P 1'
#
loop_
_entity.id
_entity.type
_entity.pdbx_description
1 polymer ?
#
loop_
_entity_poly.entity_id
_entity_poly.type
_entity_poly.pdbx_seq_one_letter_code
_entity_poly.pdbx_strand_id
1 'polypeptide(L)'
;MKSKDKALGKFASLGIWFDSTEGAEHMLRSGFVVSQHYIPQVERCEIKKKRCFRCQRFGHLAWSCKETPRCGHCAGQHERQRCPPGIRARCLDCGGEHATGDRRCLTPATSHPSQC
;
A
#
# COMPACT_ATOMS: atom_id res chain seq x y z
N MET A 1 -9.77 -16.93 -6.46
CA MET A 1 -10.50 -17.52 -5.32
C MET A 1 -9.51 -18.41 -4.56
N LYS A 2 -9.36 -18.28 -3.23
CA LYS A 2 -8.44 -19.16 -2.47
C LYS A 2 -8.96 -20.61 -2.55
N SER A 3 -8.07 -21.60 -2.65
CA SER A 3 -8.48 -23.02 -2.72
C SER A 3 -9.26 -23.42 -1.47
N LYS A 4 -10.28 -24.27 -1.65
CA LYS A 4 -11.21 -24.68 -0.59
C LYS A 4 -10.54 -25.48 0.53
N ASP A 5 -9.38 -26.08 0.25
CA ASP A 5 -8.69 -27.02 1.16
C ASP A 5 -7.57 -26.39 2.00
N LYS A 6 -7.52 -25.05 2.09
CA LYS A 6 -6.49 -24.39 2.90
C LYS A 6 -6.91 -24.38 4.37
N ALA A 7 -6.13 -25.02 5.23
CA ALA A 7 -6.31 -24.95 6.67
C ALA A 7 -6.44 -23.49 7.13
N LEU A 8 -7.39 -23.23 8.03
CA LEU A 8 -7.62 -21.89 8.56
C LEU A 8 -6.38 -21.40 9.31
N GLY A 9 -5.98 -20.15 9.04
CA GLY A 9 -4.88 -19.52 9.75
C GLY A 9 -5.24 -19.23 11.20
N LYS A 10 -4.22 -19.07 12.06
CA LYS A 10 -4.39 -18.71 13.48
C LYS A 10 -5.09 -17.35 13.70
N PHE A 11 -5.09 -16.48 12.70
CA PHE A 11 -5.62 -15.12 12.79
C PHE A 11 -6.44 -14.78 11.54
N ALA A 12 -7.46 -13.94 11.74
CA ALA A 12 -8.27 -13.34 10.69
C ALA A 12 -8.48 -11.85 10.99
N SER A 13 -8.76 -11.06 9.95
CA SER A 13 -9.08 -9.64 10.07
C SER A 13 -10.43 -9.38 9.42
N LEU A 14 -11.26 -8.55 10.05
CA LEU A 14 -12.56 -8.11 9.55
C LEU A 14 -12.49 -6.62 9.24
N GLY A 15 -12.84 -6.23 8.02
CA GLY A 15 -13.05 -4.83 7.66
C GLY A 15 -14.52 -4.47 7.79
N ILE A 16 -14.83 -3.36 8.46
CA ILE A 16 -16.19 -2.84 8.62
C ILE A 16 -16.18 -1.40 8.09
N TRP A 17 -17.11 -1.09 7.19
CA TRP A 17 -17.25 0.24 6.60
C TRP A 17 -18.46 0.94 7.24
N PHE A 18 -18.27 2.21 7.57
CA PHE A 18 -19.32 3.09 8.09
C PHE A 18 -19.61 4.17 7.06
N ASP A 19 -20.87 4.62 7.03
CA ASP A 19 -21.34 5.76 6.24
C ASP A 19 -21.20 7.09 6.98
N SER A 20 -20.90 7.05 8.29
CA SER A 20 -20.73 8.19 9.18
C SER A 20 -19.41 8.13 9.95
N THR A 21 -18.76 9.29 10.07
CA THR A 21 -17.55 9.46 10.85
C THR A 21 -17.82 9.20 12.33
N GLU A 22 -18.97 9.65 12.83
CA GLU A 22 -19.40 9.49 14.22
C GLU A 22 -19.57 8.01 14.59
N GLY A 23 -20.14 7.20 13.68
CA GLY A 23 -20.28 5.76 13.85
C GLY A 23 -18.93 5.05 13.93
N ALA A 24 -18.01 5.40 13.02
CA ALA A 24 -16.64 4.87 13.05
C ALA A 24 -15.90 5.26 14.34
N GLU A 25 -16.01 6.51 14.79
CA GLU A 25 -15.36 6.99 16.01
C GLU A 25 -15.94 6.37 17.29
N HIS A 26 -17.25 6.15 17.33
CA HIS A 26 -17.87 5.41 18.41
C HIS A 26 -17.30 3.99 18.51
N MET A 27 -17.17 3.29 17.38
CA MET A 27 -16.61 1.94 17.34
C MET A 27 -15.14 1.90 17.80
N LEU A 28 -14.33 2.89 17.40
CA LEU A 28 -12.93 2.99 17.83
C LEU A 28 -12.80 3.19 19.34
N ARG A 29 -13.72 3.95 19.95
CA ARG A 29 -13.71 4.25 21.38
C ARG A 29 -14.32 3.15 22.24
N SER A 30 -15.45 2.59 21.77
CA SER A 30 -16.29 1.68 22.55
C SER A 30 -16.01 0.20 22.26
N GLY A 31 -15.11 -0.10 21.32
CA GLY A 31 -14.84 -1.46 20.86
C GLY A 31 -15.98 -2.03 20.00
N PHE A 32 -15.93 -3.35 19.76
CA PHE A 32 -16.89 -4.05 18.93
C PHE A 32 -17.36 -5.35 19.58
N VAL A 33 -18.64 -5.70 19.44
CA VAL A 33 -19.20 -6.95 19.99
C VAL A 33 -19.69 -7.84 18.86
N VAL A 34 -19.22 -9.09 18.82
CA VAL A 34 -19.68 -10.13 17.89
C VAL A 34 -20.12 -11.35 18.66
N SER A 35 -21.38 -11.75 18.52
CA SER A 35 -21.92 -12.97 19.16
C SER A 35 -21.48 -13.11 20.62
N GLN A 36 -21.70 -12.05 21.41
CA GLN A 36 -21.35 -11.93 22.84
C GLN A 36 -19.85 -11.82 23.16
N HIS A 37 -18.96 -11.78 22.17
CA HIS A 37 -17.53 -11.56 22.37
C HIS A 37 -17.17 -10.10 22.16
N TYR A 38 -16.56 -9.49 23.17
CA TYR A 38 -16.09 -8.11 23.12
C TYR A 38 -14.67 -8.03 22.57
N ILE A 39 -14.49 -7.23 21.53
CA ILE A 39 -13.22 -6.88 20.89
C ILE A 39 -12.89 -5.45 21.35
N PRO A 40 -12.01 -5.29 22.35
CA PRO A 40 -11.71 -3.97 22.92
C PRO A 40 -10.85 -3.09 22.00
N GLN A 41 -10.14 -3.70 21.05
CA GLN A 41 -9.22 -3.01 20.16
C GLN A 41 -9.76 -3.01 18.74
N VAL A 42 -10.24 -1.85 18.31
CA VAL A 42 -10.62 -1.58 16.93
C VAL A 42 -9.67 -0.52 16.40
N GLU A 43 -9.13 -0.75 15.21
CA GLU A 43 -8.19 0.17 14.57
C GLU A 43 -8.79 0.72 13.28
N ARG A 44 -8.45 1.97 12.96
CA ARG A 44 -8.80 2.54 11.64
C ARG A 44 -8.11 1.72 10.57
N CYS A 45 -8.87 1.31 9.55
CA CYS A 45 -8.29 0.61 8.41
C CYS A 45 -7.45 1.59 7.59
N GLU A 46 -6.13 1.58 7.82
CA GLU A 46 -5.20 2.34 6.99
C GLU A 46 -4.95 1.61 5.67
N ILE A 47 -5.75 1.93 4.65
CA ILE A 47 -5.48 1.47 3.29
C ILE A 47 -4.29 2.25 2.75
N LYS A 48 -3.09 1.74 3.00
CA LYS A 48 -1.86 2.29 2.44
C LYS A 48 -1.96 2.26 0.92
N LYS A 49 -1.96 3.43 0.28
CA LYS A 49 -1.98 3.51 -1.17
C LYS A 49 -0.75 2.78 -1.69
N LYS A 50 -0.97 1.87 -2.62
CA LYS A 50 0.13 1.13 -3.24
C LYS A 50 0.89 2.05 -4.20
N ARG A 51 2.19 1.81 -4.31
CA ARG A 51 3.03 2.39 -5.36
C ARG A 51 2.74 1.66 -6.67
N CYS A 52 2.43 2.42 -7.71
CA CYS A 52 2.29 1.89 -9.06
C CYS A 52 3.67 1.52 -9.60
N PHE A 53 3.92 0.24 -9.88
CA PHE A 53 5.23 -0.18 -10.41
C PHE A 53 5.50 0.25 -11.86
N ARG A 54 4.51 0.83 -12.56
CA ARG A 54 4.66 1.36 -13.92
C ARG A 54 5.16 2.80 -13.94
N CYS A 55 4.54 3.70 -13.17
CA CYS A 55 4.90 5.13 -13.14
C CYS A 55 5.56 5.58 -11.82
N GLN A 56 5.66 4.69 -10.83
CA GLN A 56 6.25 4.90 -9.51
C GLN A 56 5.51 5.90 -8.60
N ARG A 57 4.34 6.41 -9.01
CA ARG A 57 3.44 7.23 -8.18
C ARG A 57 2.53 6.38 -7.29
N PHE A 58 2.02 6.96 -6.22
CA PHE A 58 1.06 6.32 -5.32
C PHE A 58 -0.40 6.56 -5.75
N GLY A 59 -1.30 5.65 -5.37
CA GLY A 59 -2.75 5.85 -5.49
C GLY A 59 -3.44 5.00 -6.56
N HIS A 60 -2.70 4.28 -7.38
CA HIS A 60 -3.25 3.34 -8.35
C HIS A 60 -2.30 2.15 -8.56
N LEU A 61 -2.79 1.11 -9.22
CA LEU A 61 -2.03 -0.10 -9.55
C LEU A 61 -1.56 -0.05 -11.01
N ALA A 62 -0.52 -0.83 -11.32
CA ALA A 62 0.07 -0.83 -12.67
C ALA A 62 -0.95 -1.15 -13.78
N TRP A 63 -1.94 -2.02 -13.51
CA TRP A 63 -2.97 -2.40 -14.47
C TRP A 63 -3.96 -1.26 -14.81
N SER A 64 -4.14 -0.28 -13.92
CA SER A 64 -4.98 0.89 -14.14
C SER A 64 -4.19 2.18 -14.43
N CYS A 65 -2.87 2.05 -14.63
CA CYS A 65 -1.98 3.18 -14.82
C CYS A 65 -2.12 3.83 -16.20
N LYS A 66 -2.49 5.11 -16.20
CA LYS A 66 -2.57 5.97 -17.39
C LYS A 66 -1.39 6.94 -17.54
N GLU A 67 -0.51 6.98 -16.55
CA GLU A 67 0.67 7.85 -16.52
C GLU A 67 1.82 7.33 -17.39
N THR A 68 2.73 8.24 -17.78
CA THR A 68 3.99 7.90 -18.44
C THR A 68 4.82 6.95 -17.57
N PRO A 69 5.33 5.84 -18.12
CA PRO A 69 6.11 4.87 -17.35
C PRO A 69 7.43 5.47 -16.87
N ARG A 70 7.82 5.08 -15.66
CA ARG A 70 9.10 5.42 -15.05
C ARG A 70 9.77 4.19 -14.48
N CYS A 71 11.04 4.02 -14.82
CA CYS A 71 11.81 2.89 -14.36
C CYS A 71 12.13 3.04 -12.88
N GLY A 72 11.62 2.11 -12.06
CA GLY A 72 11.91 2.08 -10.63
C GLY A 72 13.39 1.87 -10.29
N HIS A 73 14.24 1.51 -11.26
CA HIS A 73 15.68 1.33 -11.03
C HIS A 73 16.49 2.54 -11.42
N CYS A 74 16.38 3.05 -12.65
CA CYS A 74 17.26 4.12 -13.17
C CYS A 74 16.58 5.48 -13.32
N ALA A 75 15.32 5.61 -12.90
CA ALA A 75 14.51 6.82 -13.04
C ALA A 75 14.14 7.23 -14.50
N GLY A 76 14.53 6.46 -15.51
CA GLY A 76 14.26 6.75 -16.93
C GLY A 76 12.79 6.62 -17.34
N GLN A 77 12.42 7.25 -18.46
CA GLN A 77 11.05 7.21 -19.02
C GLN A 77 10.81 5.93 -19.84
N HIS A 78 10.80 4.79 -19.16
CA HIS A 78 10.50 3.47 -19.74
C HIS A 78 10.06 2.50 -18.63
N GLU A 79 9.48 1.38 -19.03
CA GLU A 79 9.13 0.31 -18.11
C GLU A 79 10.37 -0.47 -17.69
N ARG A 80 10.41 -0.96 -16.44
CA ARG A 80 11.58 -1.68 -15.86
C ARG A 80 12.13 -2.79 -16.75
N GLN A 81 11.27 -3.49 -17.49
CA GLN A 81 11.65 -4.56 -18.41
C GLN A 81 12.50 -4.07 -19.61
N ARG A 82 12.38 -2.80 -19.98
CA ARG A 82 13.13 -2.14 -21.07
C ARG A 82 14.32 -1.33 -20.54
N CYS A 83 14.69 -1.51 -19.27
CA CYS A 83 15.83 -0.82 -18.69
C CYS A 83 17.12 -1.35 -19.30
N PRO A 84 17.98 -0.49 -19.87
CA PRO A 84 19.25 -0.94 -20.43
C PRO A 84 20.13 -1.60 -19.36
N PRO A 85 20.86 -2.66 -19.71
CA PRO A 85 21.78 -3.31 -18.79
C PRO A 85 22.93 -2.35 -18.41
N GLY A 86 23.47 -2.50 -17.20
CA GLY A 86 24.62 -1.71 -16.73
C GLY A 86 24.30 -0.27 -16.29
N ILE A 87 23.06 0.20 -16.43
CA ILE A 87 22.66 1.53 -15.93
C ILE A 87 22.63 1.54 -14.40
N ARG A 88 23.25 2.56 -13.80
CA ARG A 88 23.23 2.80 -12.35
C ARG A 88 21.82 3.02 -11.82
N ALA A 89 21.57 2.53 -10.61
CA ALA A 89 20.31 2.78 -9.95
C ALA A 89 20.20 4.25 -9.51
N ARG A 90 18.99 4.80 -9.57
CA ARG A 90 18.64 6.13 -9.12
C ARG A 90 17.24 6.10 -8.52
N CYS A 91 17.14 6.49 -7.26
CA CYS A 91 15.89 6.50 -6.53
C CYS A 91 15.03 7.69 -6.94
N LEU A 92 13.75 7.46 -7.21
CA LEU A 92 12.81 8.54 -7.55
C LEU A 92 12.34 9.35 -6.36
N ASP A 93 12.51 8.80 -5.16
CA ASP A 93 12.06 9.42 -3.93
C ASP A 93 13.13 10.39 -3.38
N CYS A 94 14.39 9.95 -3.35
CA CYS A 94 15.49 10.67 -2.72
C CYS A 94 16.63 11.06 -3.67
N GLY A 95 16.65 10.56 -4.90
CA GLY A 95 17.73 10.79 -5.88
C GLY A 95 19.00 9.96 -5.67
N GLY A 96 19.10 9.16 -4.59
CA GLY A 96 20.29 8.37 -4.26
C GLY A 96 20.56 7.18 -5.19
N GLU A 97 21.76 6.59 -5.08
CA GLU A 97 22.26 5.48 -5.91
C GLU A 97 21.69 4.10 -5.49
N HIS A 98 20.36 3.98 -5.45
CA HIS A 98 19.64 2.73 -5.21
C HIS A 98 18.29 2.73 -5.93
N ALA A 99 17.63 1.58 -6.02
CA ALA A 99 16.34 1.48 -6.69
C ALA A 99 15.22 2.12 -5.85
N THR A 100 14.23 2.67 -6.53
CA THR A 100 13.01 3.23 -5.93
C THR A 100 12.28 2.16 -5.12
N GLY A 101 12.06 2.43 -3.83
CA GLY A 101 11.44 1.48 -2.90
C GLY A 101 12.43 0.52 -2.21
N ASP A 102 13.74 0.74 -2.36
CA ASP A 102 14.74 0.06 -1.54
C ASP A 102 14.51 0.36 -0.05
N ARG A 103 14.62 -0.68 0.79
CA ARG A 103 14.44 -0.59 2.25
C ARG A 103 15.54 0.25 2.92
N ARG A 104 16.67 0.45 2.24
CA ARG A 104 17.79 1.28 2.71
C ARG A 104 17.62 2.76 2.36
N CYS A 105 16.56 3.13 1.65
CA CYS A 105 16.25 4.53 1.39
C CYS A 105 15.93 5.26 2.70
N LEU A 106 16.67 6.31 3.04
CA LEU A 106 16.46 7.10 4.25
C LEU A 106 15.27 8.06 4.15
N THR A 107 14.90 8.43 2.92
CA THR A 107 13.78 9.34 2.63
C THR A 107 12.83 8.71 1.61
N PRO A 108 12.21 7.55 1.91
CA PRO A 108 11.27 6.91 1.01
C PRO A 108 10.01 7.76 0.93
N ALA A 109 9.51 7.98 -0.29
CA ALA A 109 8.22 8.65 -0.45
C ALA A 109 7.14 7.74 0.12
N THR A 110 6.35 8.26 1.06
CA THR A 110 5.20 7.56 1.62
C THR A 110 3.95 8.02 0.87
N SER A 111 2.98 7.12 0.71
CA SER A 111 1.63 7.59 0.40
C SER A 111 1.15 8.39 1.60
N HIS A 112 0.85 9.68 1.43
CA HIS A 112 0.09 10.40 2.45
C HIS A 112 -1.18 9.58 2.74
N PRO A 113 -1.48 9.29 4.02
CA PRO A 113 -2.78 8.78 4.37
C PRO A 113 -3.76 9.88 3.94
N SER A 114 -4.46 9.67 2.82
CA SER A 114 -5.73 10.35 2.65
C SER A 114 -6.54 9.84 3.82
N GLN A 115 -6.85 10.74 4.75
CA GLN A 115 -7.84 10.51 5.79
C GLN A 115 -9.04 9.87 5.07
N CYS A 116 -9.27 8.59 5.36
CA CYS A 116 -10.54 7.95 5.07
C CYS A 116 -11.51 8.42 6.15
#